data_AF-A0A3R6UDV3-F1
#
_entry.id   AF-A0A3R6UDV3-F1
#
_cell.length_a   1.000
_cell.length_b   1.000
_cell.length_c   1.000
_cell.angle_alpha   90.00
_cell.angle_beta   90.00
_cell.angle_gamma   90.00
#
_symmetry.space_group_name_H-M   'P 1'
#
loop_
_entity.id
_entity.type
_entity.pdbx_description
1 polymer ?
#
loop_
_entity_poly.entity_id
_entity_poly.type
_entity_poly.pdbx_seq_one_letter_code
_entity_poly.pdbx_strand_id
1 'polypeptide(L)'
;MQRTEWIPILKALGRISADTIAAPMNQPPFSRSPLDGYAVRHQDLELAGKDNPAVLQVIGCVCAGDPPQYTVAPGQAVRIMTGAPIPEGADCVVRQEDTSVTGVHTVAVFQ
;
A
#
# COMPACT_ATOMS: atom_id res chain seq x y z
N MET A 1 9.90 -49.54 -0.90
CA MET A 1 8.70 -48.86 -0.37
C MET A 1 8.94 -47.36 -0.44
N GLN A 2 7.97 -46.57 -0.90
CA GLN A 2 8.10 -45.12 -0.92
C GLN A 2 7.86 -44.58 0.50
N ARG A 3 8.84 -43.87 1.06
CA ARG A 3 8.81 -43.37 2.45
C ARG A 3 8.02 -42.07 2.60
N THR A 4 7.77 -41.40 1.49
CA THR A 4 7.11 -40.09 1.40
C THR A 4 6.19 -40.07 0.17
N GLU A 5 5.20 -39.16 0.17
CA GLU A 5 4.24 -38.99 -0.93
C GLU A 5 3.86 -37.51 -1.11
N TRP A 6 3.49 -37.14 -2.33
CA TRP A 6 2.88 -35.84 -2.63
C TRP A 6 1.37 -35.97 -2.60
N ILE A 7 0.72 -35.09 -1.84
CA ILE A 7 -0.74 -35.09 -1.66
C ILE A 7 -1.31 -33.68 -1.86
N PRO A 8 -2.58 -33.55 -2.29
CA PRO A 8 -3.26 -32.27 -2.31
C PRO A 8 -3.32 -31.63 -0.92
N ILE A 9 -3.20 -30.29 -0.84
CA ILE A 9 -3.17 -29.55 0.44
C ILE A 9 -4.40 -29.83 1.33
N LEU A 10 -5.57 -30.02 0.72
CA LEU A 10 -6.81 -30.33 1.42
C LEU A 10 -6.82 -31.73 2.08
N LYS A 11 -5.87 -32.62 1.73
CA LYS A 11 -5.67 -33.94 2.34
C LYS A 11 -4.48 -33.98 3.30
N ALA A 12 -3.78 -32.87 3.47
CA ALA A 12 -2.56 -32.80 4.27
C ALA A 12 -2.81 -32.65 5.78
N LEU A 13 -4.04 -32.32 6.19
CA LEU A 13 -4.38 -32.20 7.61
C LEU A 13 -4.08 -33.51 8.35
N GLY A 14 -3.33 -33.43 9.43
CA GLY A 14 -2.90 -34.60 10.23
C GLY A 14 -1.71 -35.38 9.67
N ARG A 15 -1.13 -34.95 8.54
CA ARG A 15 0.11 -35.52 7.98
C ARG A 15 1.34 -34.82 8.57
N ILE A 16 2.50 -35.45 8.37
CA ILE A 16 3.81 -34.92 8.77
C ILE A 16 4.54 -34.49 7.51
N SER A 17 5.07 -33.27 7.49
CA SER A 17 5.91 -32.81 6.39
C SER A 17 7.17 -33.67 6.30
N ALA A 18 7.50 -34.14 5.11
CA ALA A 18 8.70 -34.93 4.88
C ALA A 18 9.98 -34.09 4.99
N ASP A 19 9.89 -32.81 4.59
CA ASP A 19 11.01 -31.88 4.50
C ASP A 19 10.64 -30.50 5.10
N THR A 20 11.63 -29.64 5.29
CA THR A 20 11.40 -28.23 5.64
C THR A 20 10.70 -27.49 4.48
N ILE A 21 9.66 -26.72 4.80
CA ILE A 21 8.94 -25.90 3.81
C ILE A 21 9.41 -24.45 3.96
N ALA A 22 9.98 -23.90 2.88
CA ALA A 22 10.35 -22.48 2.81
C ALA A 22 9.32 -21.70 1.98
N ALA A 23 9.13 -20.42 2.30
CA ALA A 23 8.27 -19.54 1.51
C ALA A 23 8.89 -19.33 0.11
N PRO A 24 8.14 -19.58 -0.98
CA PRO A 24 8.68 -19.42 -2.33
C PRO A 24 8.74 -17.95 -2.79
N MET A 25 8.12 -17.04 -2.04
CA MET A 25 8.00 -15.62 -2.37
C MET A 25 7.79 -14.77 -1.12
N ASN A 26 8.04 -13.46 -1.24
CA ASN A 26 7.67 -12.49 -0.23
C ASN A 26 6.14 -12.41 -0.08
N GLN A 27 5.68 -12.18 1.15
CA GLN A 27 4.30 -11.89 1.45
C GLN A 27 4.22 -10.66 2.36
N PRO A 28 3.75 -9.49 1.86
CA PRO A 28 3.20 -9.26 0.53
C PRO A 28 4.28 -9.29 -0.59
N PRO A 29 3.88 -9.56 -1.85
CA PRO A 29 4.81 -9.56 -2.99
C PRO A 29 5.26 -8.17 -3.45
N PHE A 30 4.62 -7.11 -2.94
CA PHE A 30 4.92 -5.71 -3.26
C PHE A 30 4.58 -4.81 -2.06
N SER A 31 5.12 -3.59 -2.07
CA SER A 31 4.76 -2.54 -1.11
C SER A 31 3.30 -2.15 -1.32
N ARG A 32 2.47 -2.40 -0.32
CA ARG A 32 1.03 -2.11 -0.35
C ARG A 32 0.63 -1.22 0.80
N SER A 33 -0.38 -0.40 0.60
CA SER A 33 -0.89 0.46 1.65
C SER A 33 -1.44 -0.37 2.82
N PRO A 34 -1.05 -0.05 4.07
CA PRO A 34 -1.68 -0.64 5.25
C PRO A 34 -2.99 0.05 5.64
N LEU A 35 -3.32 1.19 5.01
CA LEU A 35 -4.38 2.11 5.44
C LEU A 35 -5.15 2.67 4.23
N ASP A 36 -6.33 3.22 4.48
CA ASP A 36 -7.00 4.10 3.52
C ASP A 36 -6.49 5.53 3.71
N GLY A 37 -6.23 6.24 2.61
CA GLY A 37 -5.71 7.60 2.67
C GLY A 37 -5.08 8.09 1.38
N TYR A 38 -3.90 8.70 1.48
CA TYR A 38 -3.20 9.32 0.36
C TYR A 38 -1.73 8.91 0.32
N ALA A 39 -1.32 8.34 -0.81
CA ALA A 39 0.08 8.10 -1.14
C ALA A 39 0.71 9.40 -1.62
N VAL A 40 1.80 9.80 -0.96
CA VAL A 40 2.46 11.09 -1.14
C VAL A 40 3.98 10.92 -1.10
N ARG A 41 4.70 11.99 -1.43
CA ARG A 41 6.14 12.12 -1.15
C ARG A 41 6.28 12.75 0.24
N HIS A 42 7.01 12.10 1.14
CA HIS A 42 7.27 12.62 2.49
C HIS A 42 7.90 14.02 2.45
N GLN A 43 8.76 14.26 1.46
CA GLN A 43 9.39 15.56 1.23
C GLN A 43 8.37 16.71 1.05
N ASP A 44 7.20 16.43 0.47
CA ASP A 44 6.17 17.46 0.27
C ASP A 44 5.42 17.80 1.59
N LEU A 45 5.71 17.08 2.68
CA LEU A 45 5.15 17.26 4.01
C LEU A 45 6.12 17.88 5.03
N GLU A 46 7.39 18.11 4.69
CA GLU A 46 8.43 18.50 5.66
C GLU A 46 8.11 19.79 6.44
N LEU A 47 7.37 20.71 5.82
CA LEU A 47 6.95 21.99 6.42
C LEU A 47 5.47 22.00 6.84
N ALA A 48 4.79 20.86 6.73
CA ALA A 48 3.39 20.72 7.09
C ALA A 48 3.24 20.69 8.61
N GLY A 49 2.21 21.37 9.11
CA GLY A 49 1.79 21.30 10.50
C GLY A 49 0.34 21.73 10.65
N LYS A 50 -0.19 21.66 11.87
CA LYS A 50 -1.61 21.97 12.15
C LYS A 50 -2.08 23.32 11.61
N ASP A 51 -1.26 24.36 11.74
CA ASP A 51 -1.59 25.72 11.31
C ASP A 51 -1.13 26.04 9.86
N ASN A 52 -0.35 25.14 9.26
CA ASN A 52 0.20 25.28 7.91
C ASN A 52 0.18 23.91 7.20
N PRO A 53 -1.00 23.42 6.75
CA PRO A 53 -1.08 22.12 6.11
C PRO A 53 -0.42 22.13 4.73
N ALA A 54 0.17 21.00 4.34
CA ALA A 54 0.58 20.81 2.95
C ALA A 54 -0.65 20.58 2.08
N VAL A 55 -0.72 21.29 0.96
CA VAL A 55 -1.84 21.20 0.02
C VAL A 55 -1.35 20.51 -1.26
N LEU A 56 -1.89 19.33 -1.54
CA LEU A 56 -1.44 18.46 -2.62
C LEU A 56 -2.55 18.25 -3.66
N GLN A 57 -2.16 18.15 -4.93
CA GLN A 57 -3.07 17.81 -6.02
C GLN A 57 -3.34 16.30 -6.04
N VAL A 58 -4.60 15.90 -5.92
CA VAL A 58 -5.00 14.49 -6.06
C VAL A 58 -5.13 14.15 -7.53
N ILE A 59 -4.24 13.29 -8.05
CA ILE A 59 -4.17 12.97 -9.48
C ILE A 59 -4.91 11.69 -9.87
N GLY A 60 -5.41 10.93 -8.88
CA GLY A 60 -6.09 9.67 -9.13
C GLY A 60 -6.41 8.90 -7.85
N CYS A 61 -6.90 7.67 -8.04
CA CYS A 61 -7.23 6.74 -6.98
C CYS A 61 -6.76 5.32 -7.37
N VAL A 62 -6.21 4.57 -6.42
CA VAL A 62 -5.81 3.16 -6.60
C VAL A 62 -6.38 2.28 -5.49
N CYS A 63 -7.02 1.18 -5.90
CA CYS A 63 -7.65 0.19 -5.03
C CYS A 63 -6.89 -1.15 -5.04
N ALA A 64 -7.23 -2.03 -4.09
CA ALA A 64 -6.67 -3.37 -4.07
C ALA A 64 -7.04 -4.14 -5.36
N GLY A 65 -6.03 -4.71 -6.02
CA GLY A 65 -6.19 -5.43 -7.28
C GLY A 65 -6.01 -4.57 -8.54
N ASP A 66 -5.98 -3.25 -8.42
CA ASP A 66 -5.66 -2.37 -9.55
C ASP A 66 -4.19 -2.51 -9.94
N PRO A 67 -3.86 -2.39 -11.25
CA PRO A 67 -2.48 -2.30 -11.69
C PRO A 67 -1.85 -0.98 -11.25
N PRO A 68 -0.51 -0.88 -11.16
CA PRO A 68 0.16 0.41 -11.00
C PRO A 68 -0.20 1.36 -12.15
N GLN A 69 -0.78 2.51 -11.82
CA GLN A 69 -1.35 3.45 -12.81
C GLN A 69 -0.80 4.87 -12.72
N TYR A 70 -0.18 5.23 -11.60
CA TYR A 70 0.22 6.60 -11.30
C TYR A 70 1.67 6.65 -10.82
N THR A 71 2.31 7.79 -11.09
CA THR A 71 3.60 8.18 -10.50
C THR A 71 3.38 9.50 -9.78
N VAL A 72 3.66 9.55 -8.49
CA VAL A 72 3.48 10.75 -7.65
C VAL A 72 4.67 11.68 -7.85
N ALA A 73 4.43 12.85 -8.46
CA ALA A 73 5.41 13.91 -8.61
C ALA A 73 5.34 14.91 -7.42
N PRO A 74 6.29 15.87 -7.31
CA PRO A 74 6.23 16.91 -6.28
C PRO A 74 4.89 17.65 -6.25
N GLY A 75 4.33 17.81 -5.05
CA GLY A 75 3.05 18.50 -4.83
C GLY A 75 1.82 17.67 -5.21
N GLN A 76 1.98 16.38 -5.49
CA GLN A 76 0.90 15.49 -5.89
C GLN A 76 0.62 14.42 -4.83
N ALA A 77 -0.59 13.87 -4.90
CA ALA A 77 -1.05 12.76 -4.09
C ALA A 77 -1.91 11.82 -4.94
N VAL A 78 -1.92 10.55 -4.57
CA VAL A 78 -2.88 9.57 -5.10
C VAL A 78 -3.70 9.05 -3.95
N ARG A 79 -5.04 9.07 -4.08
CA ARG A 79 -5.90 8.42 -3.09
C ARG A 79 -5.64 6.91 -3.14
N ILE A 80 -5.41 6.29 -2.00
CA ILE A 80 -5.01 4.89 -1.91
C ILE A 80 -5.86 4.16 -0.88
N MET A 81 -6.33 2.97 -1.25
CA MET A 81 -7.07 2.08 -0.35
C MET A 81 -6.17 0.99 0.23
N THR A 82 -6.60 0.41 1.34
CA THR A 82 -5.92 -0.68 2.04
C THR A 82 -5.65 -1.85 1.10
N GLY A 83 -4.39 -2.29 1.07
CA GLY A 83 -3.93 -3.39 0.23
C GLY A 83 -3.60 -3.02 -1.21
N ALA A 84 -3.88 -1.80 -1.65
CA ALA A 84 -3.49 -1.31 -2.98
C ALA A 84 -1.96 -1.13 -3.08
N PRO A 85 -1.36 -1.34 -4.27
CA PRO A 85 0.06 -1.11 -4.48
C PRO A 85 0.40 0.38 -4.27
N ILE A 86 1.52 0.65 -3.59
CA ILE A 86 2.01 2.03 -3.45
C ILE A 86 2.47 2.52 -4.84
N PRO A 87 1.94 3.65 -5.35
CA PRO A 87 2.34 4.24 -6.63
C PRO A 87 3.82 4.58 -6.66
N GLU A 88 4.42 4.56 -7.84
CA GLU A 88 5.81 4.99 -8.01
C GLU A 88 5.98 6.46 -7.58
N GLY A 89 7.14 6.81 -7.03
CA GLY A 89 7.42 8.16 -6.54
C GLY A 89 6.88 8.44 -5.14
N ALA A 90 5.86 7.73 -4.67
CA ALA A 90 5.40 7.83 -3.29
C ALA A 90 6.26 6.97 -2.35
N ASP A 91 6.59 7.51 -1.19
CA ASP A 91 7.33 6.84 -0.12
C ASP A 91 6.57 6.87 1.22
N CYS A 92 5.42 7.54 1.27
CA CYS A 92 4.61 7.73 2.45
C CYS A 92 3.12 7.56 2.16
N VAL A 93 2.38 7.01 3.12
CA VAL A 93 0.91 6.99 3.11
C VAL A 93 0.41 7.75 4.32
N VAL A 94 -0.37 8.79 4.08
CA VAL A 94 -1.07 9.56 5.12
C VAL A 94 -2.47 8.98 5.28
N ARG A 95 -2.87 8.71 6.52
CA ARG A 95 -4.22 8.25 6.86
C ARG A 95 -5.29 9.24 6.41
N GLN A 96 -6.43 8.74 5.96
CA GLN A 96 -7.55 9.60 5.56
C GLN A 96 -7.98 10.54 6.71
N GLU A 97 -7.92 10.08 7.96
CA GLU A 97 -8.30 10.84 9.16
C GLU A 97 -7.38 12.04 9.42
N ASP A 98 -6.14 12.00 8.93
CA ASP A 98 -5.14 13.07 9.08
C ASP A 98 -5.15 14.04 7.87
N THR A 99 -6.23 14.01 7.08
CA THR A 99 -6.39 14.84 5.88
C THR A 99 -7.76 15.52 5.82
N SER A 100 -7.84 16.60 5.04
CA SER A 100 -9.10 17.26 4.70
C SER A 100 -9.15 17.55 3.21
N VAL A 101 -10.28 17.24 2.57
CA VAL A 101 -10.50 17.56 1.16
C VAL A 101 -10.85 19.04 1.06
N THR A 102 -10.00 19.82 0.39
CA THR A 102 -10.13 21.29 0.30
C THR A 102 -10.55 21.78 -1.09
N GLY A 103 -10.81 20.87 -2.03
CA GLY A 103 -11.27 21.16 -3.38
C GLY A 103 -11.62 19.88 -4.15
N VAL A 104 -11.96 20.02 -5.44
CA VAL A 104 -12.37 18.85 -6.27
C VAL A 104 -11.25 17.81 -6.38
N HIS A 105 -10.00 18.25 -6.55
CA HIS A 105 -8.82 17.40 -6.68
C HIS A 105 -7.67 17.88 -5.77
N THR A 106 -8.01 18.28 -4.54
CA THR A 106 -7.02 18.83 -3.61
C THR A 106 -7.24 18.31 -2.21
N VAL A 107 -6.14 17.90 -1.57
CA VAL A 107 -6.14 17.42 -0.19
C VAL A 107 -5.16 18.25 0.64
N ALA A 108 -5.60 18.67 1.82
CA ALA A 108 -4.77 19.23 2.86
C ALA A 108 -4.32 18.11 3.82
N VAL A 109 -3.02 18.04 4.09
CA VAL A 109 -2.40 17.09 5.02
C VAL A 109 -1.94 17.84 6.26
N PHE A 110 -2.37 17.35 7.43
CA PHE A 110 -1.99 17.89 8.73
C PHE A 110 -1.02 16.90 9.40
N GLN A 111 0.12 17.40 9.90
CA GLN A 111 1.05 16.64 10.74
C GLN A 111 0.86 17.03 12.22
#